data_AF-A0A6J3FPW7-F1
#
_entry.id   AF-A0A6J3FPW7-F1
#
_cell.length_a   1.000
_cell.length_b   1.000
_cell.length_c   1.000
_cell.angle_alpha   90.00
_cell.angle_beta   90.00
_cell.angle_gamma   90.00
#
_symmetry.space_group_name_H-M   'P 1'
#
loop_
_entity.id
_entity.type
_entity.pdbx_description
1 polymer ?
#
loop_
_entity_poly.entity_id
_entity_poly.type
_entity_poly.pdbx_seq_one_letter_code
_entity_poly.pdbx_strand_id
1 'polypeptide(L)'
;MPVQAAQWTEFLSCPICYNEFDENVHKPISLGCSHTVCKTCLNKLHRKACPFDQTAINTDIDVLPVNFALLQLVGAQVPDHQSIKLSNLGENKHYEVAKKCVEDLALYLKPLSGGKGVASLNQSALSRPMQRKLVTLVNCQLVEEEGRVRAMRAARSLGERTVTELILQHQNPQQLSANLWAAVRARGCQFLGPAMQEEALKLVLLALEDGSALSRKVLVLFVVQRLEPRFPQASKTSIGHVVQLLYRASCFKVTKRDEDSSLMQLKEEFRSYEALRREHDAQIVHIAMEAGLRISPEQWSSLLYGDLAHKSHMQSIIDKLQSPESFAKSVQELTIVLQRTGDPANLNRLRPHLELLANIDPNPDAVSPTWEQLENAMVAVKTVVHGLVDFIQNYSRKGHETPQPQPNSKYKTSMCRDLRQQGGCPRGTNCTFAHSQEELEKCNPHGLNLYYYLLSSVASMGAIHNELYKQQQCDREKICVSAVKRAETCFSSQVFSPLEEPRDRIQESEGKKMLFAPSPILYTEFHIKIICETPGNIFSLSIPEIELFS
;
A
#
# COMPACT_ATOMS: atom_id res chain seq x y z
N MET A 1 10.84 -31.57 -25.53
CA MET A 1 10.27 -31.02 -24.28
C MET A 1 10.38 -29.51 -24.34
N PRO A 2 9.37 -28.72 -23.93
CA PRO A 2 9.52 -27.27 -23.81
C PRO A 2 10.68 -26.99 -22.85
N VAL A 3 11.67 -26.22 -23.29
CA VAL A 3 12.75 -25.77 -22.40
C VAL A 3 12.12 -24.80 -21.40
N GLN A 4 12.37 -24.99 -20.11
CA GLN A 4 11.86 -24.11 -19.07
C GLN A 4 12.34 -22.67 -19.34
N ALA A 5 11.41 -21.71 -19.37
CA ALA A 5 11.76 -20.30 -19.56
C ALA A 5 12.75 -19.86 -18.48
N ALA A 6 13.75 -19.06 -18.87
CA ALA A 6 14.75 -18.55 -17.93
C ALA A 6 14.10 -17.79 -16.76
N GLN A 7 14.65 -17.98 -15.57
CA GLN A 7 14.28 -17.15 -14.43
C GLN A 7 14.65 -15.70 -14.75
N TRP A 8 13.76 -14.75 -14.44
CA TRP A 8 14.01 -13.32 -14.72
C TRP A 8 15.25 -12.75 -14.04
N THR A 9 15.81 -13.47 -13.05
CA THR A 9 17.05 -13.15 -12.34
C THR A 9 18.32 -13.57 -13.10
N GLU A 10 18.21 -14.48 -14.07
CA GLU A 10 19.33 -15.00 -14.87
C GLU A 10 19.34 -14.39 -16.29
N PHE A 11 18.97 -13.12 -16.39
CA PHE A 11 18.77 -12.41 -17.66
C PHE A 11 20.08 -12.05 -18.39
N LEU A 12 21.24 -12.32 -17.78
CA LEU A 12 22.58 -12.11 -18.37
C LEU A 12 23.19 -13.38 -18.98
N SER A 13 22.47 -14.51 -18.92
CA SER A 13 22.95 -15.78 -19.45
C SER A 13 22.00 -16.33 -20.51
N CYS A 14 22.56 -17.02 -21.49
CA CYS A 14 21.78 -17.69 -22.52
C CYS A 14 20.99 -18.85 -21.90
N PRO A 15 19.66 -18.92 -22.08
CA PRO A 15 18.84 -19.99 -21.49
C PRO A 15 19.05 -21.37 -22.13
N ILE A 16 19.79 -21.47 -23.24
CA ILE A 16 20.05 -22.73 -23.96
C ILE A 16 21.41 -23.30 -23.60
N CYS A 17 22.48 -22.50 -23.71
CA CYS A 17 23.84 -22.95 -23.44
C CYS A 17 24.32 -22.62 -22.02
N TYR A 18 23.53 -21.87 -21.23
CA TYR A 18 23.85 -21.44 -19.87
C TYR A 18 25.13 -20.60 -19.72
N ASN A 19 25.73 -20.19 -20.83
CA ASN A 19 26.88 -19.28 -20.83
C ASN A 19 26.40 -17.84 -20.66
N GLU A 20 27.19 -17.06 -19.93
CA GLU A 20 27.02 -15.61 -19.84
C GLU A 20 27.17 -14.99 -21.24
N PHE A 21 26.41 -13.92 -21.50
CA PHE A 21 26.51 -13.20 -22.75
C PHE A 21 27.85 -12.47 -22.87
N ASP A 22 28.37 -12.38 -24.09
CA ASP A 22 29.63 -11.71 -24.38
C ASP A 22 29.63 -11.05 -25.77
N GLU A 23 30.58 -10.15 -26.03
CA GLU A 23 30.68 -9.37 -27.27
C GLU A 23 31.15 -10.18 -28.49
N ASN A 24 31.67 -11.40 -28.28
CA ASN A 24 32.36 -12.21 -29.27
C ASN A 24 31.51 -13.40 -29.73
N VAL A 25 31.33 -14.39 -28.85
CA VAL A 25 30.72 -15.68 -29.15
C VAL A 25 29.24 -15.66 -28.75
N HIS A 26 28.93 -15.40 -27.48
CA HIS A 26 27.57 -15.50 -26.97
C HIS A 26 26.84 -14.15 -27.04
N LYS A 27 26.73 -13.56 -28.23
CA LYS A 27 26.05 -12.26 -28.42
C LYS A 27 24.55 -12.38 -28.14
N PRO A 28 23.96 -11.58 -27.24
CA PRO A 28 22.54 -11.68 -26.90
C PRO A 28 21.67 -11.12 -28.02
N ILE A 29 20.74 -11.93 -28.54
CA ILE A 29 19.75 -11.54 -29.54
C ILE A 29 18.36 -11.69 -28.93
N SER A 30 17.64 -10.57 -28.81
CA SER A 30 16.23 -10.58 -28.42
C SER A 30 15.35 -10.93 -29.61
N LEU A 31 14.35 -11.78 -29.40
CA LEU A 31 13.32 -12.11 -30.39
C LEU A 31 12.05 -11.27 -30.14
N GLY A 32 11.14 -11.22 -31.11
CA GLY A 32 9.88 -10.48 -31.01
C GLY A 32 9.00 -10.92 -29.84
N CYS A 33 9.10 -12.20 -29.44
CA CYS A 33 8.46 -12.75 -28.25
C CYS A 33 9.07 -12.32 -26.91
N SER A 34 10.10 -11.47 -26.93
CA SER A 34 10.88 -11.00 -25.77
C SER A 34 11.70 -12.08 -25.05
N HIS A 35 11.96 -13.21 -25.71
CA HIS A 35 13.01 -14.15 -25.28
C HIS A 35 14.36 -13.74 -25.87
N THR A 36 15.41 -13.80 -25.07
CA THR A 36 16.78 -13.48 -25.50
C THR A 36 17.63 -14.74 -25.49
N VAL A 37 18.29 -15.02 -26.62
CA VAL A 37 19.13 -16.20 -26.83
C VAL A 37 20.42 -15.76 -27.50
N CYS A 38 21.54 -16.45 -27.22
CA CYS A 38 22.79 -16.08 -27.87
C CYS A 38 22.79 -16.43 -29.37
N LYS A 39 23.46 -15.63 -30.19
CA LYS A 39 23.52 -15.78 -31.65
C LYS A 39 23.97 -17.19 -32.08
N THR A 40 24.98 -17.76 -31.40
CA THR A 40 25.46 -19.12 -31.67
C THR A 40 24.39 -20.19 -31.45
N CYS A 41 23.54 -20.04 -30.44
CA CYS A 41 22.46 -20.99 -30.19
C CYS A 41 21.31 -20.81 -31.19
N LEU A 42 20.97 -19.57 -31.55
CA LEU A 42 19.95 -19.31 -32.58
C LEU A 42 20.33 -19.93 -33.93
N ASN A 43 21.58 -19.80 -34.36
CA ASN A 43 22.06 -20.39 -35.63
C ASN A 43 22.07 -21.92 -35.63
N LYS A 44 22.02 -22.57 -34.46
CA LYS A 44 21.93 -24.03 -34.31
C LYS A 44 20.49 -24.54 -34.25
N LEU A 45 19.49 -23.66 -34.28
CA LEU A 45 18.08 -24.07 -34.26
C LEU A 45 17.69 -24.71 -35.59
N HIS A 46 17.16 -25.93 -35.53
CA HIS A 46 16.64 -26.64 -36.70
C HIS A 46 15.33 -26.05 -37.24
N ARG A 47 14.58 -25.33 -36.40
CA ARG A 47 13.31 -24.67 -36.77
C ARG A 47 13.43 -23.18 -36.50
N LYS A 48 12.91 -22.36 -37.42
CA LYS A 48 12.78 -20.90 -37.25
C LYS A 48 11.64 -20.54 -36.30
N ALA A 49 11.71 -21.05 -35.07
CA ALA A 49 10.75 -20.79 -34.02
C ALA A 49 11.47 -20.67 -32.68
N CYS A 50 10.94 -19.82 -31.80
CA CYS A 50 11.44 -19.67 -30.45
C CYS A 50 11.34 -21.01 -29.70
N PRO A 51 12.40 -21.48 -29.02
CA PRO A 51 12.40 -22.78 -28.33
C PRO A 51 11.56 -22.79 -27.04
N PHE A 52 11.10 -21.63 -26.57
CA PHE A 52 10.34 -21.49 -25.32
C PHE A 52 8.83 -21.42 -25.56
N ASP A 53 8.40 -20.60 -26.50
CA ASP A 53 6.97 -20.33 -26.77
C ASP A 53 6.53 -20.69 -28.19
N GLN A 54 7.45 -21.20 -29.02
CA GLN A 54 7.20 -21.63 -30.40
C GLN A 54 6.76 -20.50 -31.36
N THR A 55 6.91 -19.23 -30.95
CA THR A 55 6.66 -18.08 -31.83
C THR A 55 7.57 -18.15 -33.05
N ALA A 56 7.01 -17.95 -34.25
CA ALA A 56 7.77 -17.99 -35.49
C ALA A 56 8.81 -16.85 -35.54
N ILE A 57 10.03 -17.17 -35.95
CA ILE A 57 11.10 -16.19 -36.17
C ILE A 57 11.09 -15.84 -37.66
N ASN A 58 10.41 -14.73 -37.99
CA ASN A 58 10.21 -14.31 -39.38
C ASN A 58 11.42 -13.54 -39.93
N THR A 59 12.14 -12.82 -39.06
CA THR A 59 13.33 -12.04 -39.42
C THR A 59 14.57 -12.93 -39.44
N ASP A 60 15.50 -12.66 -40.37
CA ASP A 60 16.79 -13.35 -40.37
C ASP A 60 17.62 -12.98 -39.13
N ILE A 61 18.23 -13.98 -38.49
CA ILE A 61 19.01 -13.84 -37.25
C ILE A 61 20.22 -12.93 -37.48
N ASP A 62 20.78 -12.93 -38.69
CA ASP A 62 21.93 -12.08 -39.03
C ASP A 62 21.58 -10.60 -39.15
N VAL A 63 20.29 -10.27 -39.33
CA VAL A 63 19.79 -8.89 -39.41
C VAL A 63 19.33 -8.37 -38.06
N LEU A 64 19.00 -9.26 -37.11
CA LEU A 64 18.58 -8.87 -35.77
C LEU A 64 19.73 -8.21 -34.99
N PRO A 65 19.48 -7.05 -34.36
CA PRO A 65 20.51 -6.35 -33.61
C PRO A 65 20.85 -7.08 -32.31
N VAL A 66 22.10 -6.92 -31.89
CA VAL A 66 22.58 -7.38 -30.61
C VAL A 66 22.01 -6.50 -29.50
N ASN A 67 21.57 -7.12 -28.41
CA ASN A 67 21.04 -6.40 -27.25
C ASN A 67 22.19 -5.80 -26.43
N PHE A 68 22.61 -4.58 -26.79
CA PHE A 68 23.67 -3.87 -26.08
C PHE A 68 23.28 -3.48 -24.65
N ALA A 69 21.98 -3.31 -24.38
CA ALA A 69 21.48 -3.03 -23.04
C ALA A 69 21.82 -4.15 -22.05
N LEU A 70 21.93 -5.40 -22.51
CA LEU A 70 22.45 -6.53 -21.72
C LEU A 70 23.98 -6.59 -21.73
N LEU A 71 24.63 -6.34 -22.87
CA LEU A 71 26.09 -6.40 -22.97
C LEU A 71 26.81 -5.39 -22.06
N GLN A 72 26.27 -4.18 -21.92
CA GLN A 72 26.85 -3.20 -20.98
C GLN A 72 26.76 -3.62 -19.51
N LEU A 73 25.87 -4.57 -19.17
CA LEU A 73 25.71 -5.09 -17.81
C LEU A 73 26.74 -6.17 -17.47
N VAL A 74 27.30 -6.83 -18.47
CA VAL A 74 28.44 -7.77 -18.34
C VAL A 74 29.79 -7.08 -18.55
N GLY A 75 29.80 -5.75 -18.76
CA GLY A 75 31.02 -4.95 -18.88
C GLY A 75 31.62 -4.86 -20.28
N ALA A 76 30.91 -5.30 -21.32
CA ALA A 76 31.34 -5.15 -22.71
C ALA A 76 31.22 -3.69 -23.19
N GLN A 77 32.07 -3.29 -24.15
CA GLN A 77 32.00 -1.96 -24.73
C GLN A 77 30.84 -1.88 -25.74
N VAL A 78 29.93 -0.93 -25.54
CA VAL A 78 28.83 -0.67 -26.47
C VAL A 78 29.35 0.25 -27.58
N PRO A 79 29.22 -0.11 -28.86
CA PRO A 79 29.58 0.77 -29.96
C PRO A 79 28.69 2.03 -29.97
N ASP A 80 29.28 3.21 -30.13
CA ASP A 80 28.55 4.50 -30.19
C ASP A 80 27.53 4.58 -31.34
N HIS A 81 27.72 3.80 -32.41
CA HIS A 81 26.82 3.76 -33.55
C HIS A 81 26.82 2.38 -34.22
N GLN A 82 25.67 1.71 -34.28
CA GLN A 82 25.47 0.55 -35.13
C GLN A 82 24.36 0.89 -36.14
N SER A 83 24.72 1.10 -37.39
CA SER A 83 23.74 1.44 -38.42
C SER A 83 22.87 0.22 -38.76
N ILE A 84 21.62 0.25 -38.30
CA ILE A 84 20.60 -0.68 -38.78
C ILE A 84 20.00 -0.09 -40.05
N LYS A 85 19.93 -0.89 -41.12
CA LYS A 85 19.23 -0.51 -42.35
C LYS A 85 17.72 -0.68 -42.14
N LEU A 86 17.11 0.27 -41.45
CA LEU A 86 15.66 0.45 -41.47
C LEU A 86 15.25 1.06 -42.82
N SER A 87 14.02 0.77 -43.25
CA SER A 87 13.45 1.14 -44.55
C SER A 87 13.58 2.63 -44.88
N ASN A 88 13.52 3.52 -43.88
CA ASN A 88 13.57 4.98 -44.03
C ASN A 88 14.52 5.67 -43.03
N LEU A 89 15.14 6.79 -43.43
CA LEU A 89 16.05 7.58 -42.58
C LEU A 89 15.37 8.17 -41.32
N GLY A 90 14.11 8.59 -41.42
CA GLY A 90 13.36 9.18 -40.29
C GLY A 90 13.03 8.15 -39.21
N GLU A 91 12.70 6.92 -39.61
CA GLU A 91 12.45 5.78 -38.71
C GLU A 91 13.71 5.41 -37.92
N ASN A 92 14.88 5.56 -38.54
CA ASN A 92 16.16 5.28 -37.90
C ASN A 92 16.44 6.22 -36.71
N LYS A 93 16.07 7.51 -36.82
CA LYS A 93 16.23 8.45 -35.71
C LYS A 93 15.38 8.06 -34.49
N HIS A 94 14.11 7.75 -34.72
CA HIS A 94 13.19 7.34 -33.65
C HIS A 94 13.65 6.04 -32.97
N TYR A 95 14.11 5.07 -33.77
CA TYR A 95 14.68 3.82 -33.28
C TYR A 95 15.88 4.05 -32.36
N GLU A 96 16.86 4.87 -32.79
CA GLU A 96 18.07 5.11 -32.00
C GLU A 96 17.76 5.80 -30.66
N VAL A 97 16.81 6.74 -30.62
CA VAL A 97 16.38 7.37 -29.36
C VAL A 97 15.72 6.35 -28.44
N ALA A 98 14.80 5.53 -28.97
CA ALA A 98 14.11 4.49 -28.22
C ALA A 98 15.10 3.46 -27.65
N LYS A 99 16.02 2.96 -28.48
CA LYS A 99 17.09 2.03 -28.10
C LYS A 99 17.96 2.61 -26.98
N LYS A 100 18.44 3.85 -27.14
CA LYS A 100 19.28 4.52 -26.13
C LYS A 100 18.54 4.69 -24.81
N CYS A 101 17.23 4.97 -24.84
CA CYS A 101 16.44 5.04 -23.61
C CYS A 101 16.40 3.69 -22.85
N VAL A 102 16.26 2.58 -23.57
CA VAL A 102 16.29 1.22 -22.99
C VAL A 102 17.67 0.89 -22.42
N GLU A 103 18.75 1.26 -23.13
CA GLU A 103 20.13 1.10 -22.66
C GLU A 103 20.37 1.91 -21.37
N ASP A 104 20.00 3.19 -21.33
CA ASP A 104 20.15 4.03 -20.14
C ASP A 104 19.37 3.46 -18.94
N LEU A 105 18.15 2.97 -19.18
CA LEU A 105 17.32 2.34 -18.16
C LEU A 105 17.94 1.04 -17.62
N ALA A 106 18.52 0.21 -18.49
CA ALA A 106 19.12 -1.05 -18.09
C ALA A 106 20.26 -0.88 -17.09
N LEU A 107 20.95 0.27 -17.06
CA LEU A 107 22.01 0.57 -16.10
C LEU A 107 21.55 0.47 -14.64
N TYR A 108 20.27 0.69 -14.35
CA TYR A 108 19.71 0.48 -13.00
C TYR A 108 19.70 -0.98 -12.53
N LEU A 109 19.96 -1.94 -13.44
CA LEU A 109 20.11 -3.36 -13.14
C LEU A 109 21.57 -3.74 -12.77
N LYS A 110 22.57 -2.86 -12.97
CA LYS A 110 24.00 -3.15 -12.66
C LYS A 110 24.27 -3.72 -11.26
N PRO A 111 23.59 -3.30 -10.18
CA PRO A 111 23.81 -3.89 -8.85
C PRO A 111 23.49 -5.40 -8.77
N LEU A 112 22.76 -5.96 -9.74
CA LEU A 112 22.47 -7.39 -9.86
C LEU A 112 23.52 -8.16 -10.67
N SER A 113 24.36 -7.46 -11.45
CA SER A 113 25.43 -8.05 -12.27
C SER A 113 26.68 -8.44 -11.48
N GLY A 114 26.71 -8.15 -10.17
CA GLY A 114 27.81 -8.56 -9.29
C GLY A 114 27.84 -10.08 -9.15
N GLY A 115 28.91 -10.71 -9.65
CA GLY A 115 29.11 -12.15 -9.64
C GLY A 115 28.90 -12.80 -8.27
N LYS A 116 28.56 -14.10 -8.31
CA LYS A 116 28.40 -14.98 -7.14
C LYS A 116 29.51 -14.72 -6.11
N GLY A 117 29.18 -14.08 -4.98
CA GLY A 117 29.99 -14.16 -3.76
C GLY A 117 30.49 -12.85 -3.12
N VAL A 118 30.26 -11.66 -3.70
CA VAL A 118 30.60 -10.40 -3.01
C VAL A 118 29.35 -9.53 -2.94
N ALA A 119 28.74 -9.47 -1.75
CA ALA A 119 27.65 -8.55 -1.48
C ALA A 119 28.17 -7.11 -1.60
N SER A 120 27.95 -6.48 -2.75
CA SER A 120 28.07 -5.02 -2.87
C SER A 120 27.06 -4.40 -1.90
N LEU A 121 27.55 -3.60 -0.96
CA LEU A 121 26.76 -2.90 0.06
C LEU A 121 25.75 -1.89 -0.51
N ASN A 122 25.74 -1.68 -1.84
CA ASN A 122 24.80 -0.80 -2.51
C ASN A 122 23.55 -1.60 -2.91
N GLN A 123 22.53 -1.58 -2.05
CA GLN A 123 21.19 -2.02 -2.42
C GLN A 123 20.75 -1.28 -3.70
N SER A 124 20.24 -2.03 -4.68
CA SER A 124 19.66 -1.43 -5.90
C SER A 124 18.60 -0.40 -5.50
N ALA A 125 18.64 0.78 -6.14
CA ALA A 125 17.66 1.84 -5.91
C ALA A 125 16.23 1.43 -6.30
N LEU A 126 16.10 0.44 -7.21
CA LEU A 126 14.83 -0.07 -7.68
C LEU A 126 14.36 -1.29 -6.87
N SER A 127 13.07 -1.36 -6.58
CA SER A 127 12.46 -2.54 -5.97
C SER A 127 12.52 -3.76 -6.90
N ARG A 128 12.45 -4.99 -6.35
CA ARG A 128 12.40 -6.22 -7.18
C ARG A 128 11.26 -6.23 -8.21
N PRO A 129 10.01 -5.82 -7.88
CA PRO A 129 8.95 -5.67 -8.87
C PRO A 129 9.31 -4.72 -10.02
N MET A 130 10.02 -3.62 -9.73
CA MET A 130 10.46 -2.67 -10.73
C MET A 130 11.56 -3.27 -11.63
N GLN A 131 12.57 -3.91 -11.03
CA GLN A 131 13.63 -4.60 -11.75
C GLN A 131 13.08 -5.66 -12.71
N ARG A 132 12.12 -6.49 -12.27
CA ARG A 132 11.49 -7.52 -13.12
C ARG A 132 10.80 -6.91 -14.35
N LYS A 133 10.06 -5.80 -14.17
CA LYS A 133 9.40 -5.09 -15.27
C LYS A 133 10.42 -4.44 -16.20
N LEU A 134 11.53 -3.95 -15.65
CA LEU A 134 12.61 -3.37 -16.42
C LEU A 134 13.32 -4.42 -17.29
N VAL A 135 13.62 -5.60 -16.74
CA VAL A 135 14.15 -6.74 -17.52
C VAL A 135 13.20 -7.12 -18.66
N THR A 136 11.88 -7.07 -18.42
CA THR A 136 10.88 -7.31 -19.47
C THR A 136 11.00 -6.31 -20.62
N LEU A 137 11.19 -5.02 -20.32
CA LEU A 137 11.42 -4.00 -21.34
C LEU A 137 12.74 -4.22 -22.09
N VAL A 138 13.83 -4.49 -21.36
CA VAL A 138 15.18 -4.71 -21.93
C VAL A 138 15.22 -5.87 -22.92
N ASN A 139 14.39 -6.91 -22.72
CA ASN A 139 14.33 -8.05 -23.63
C ASN A 139 13.44 -7.82 -24.87
N CYS A 140 12.80 -6.66 -25.03
CA CYS A 140 11.98 -6.37 -26.20
C CYS A 140 12.83 -6.09 -27.45
N GLN A 141 12.51 -6.74 -28.57
CA GLN A 141 13.19 -6.53 -29.85
C GLN A 141 12.52 -5.41 -30.67
N LEU A 142 13.04 -4.18 -30.59
CA LEU A 142 12.39 -2.99 -31.15
C LEU A 142 12.32 -2.95 -32.69
N VAL A 143 13.18 -3.70 -33.40
CA VAL A 143 13.10 -3.76 -34.87
C VAL A 143 11.87 -4.55 -35.34
N GLU A 144 11.38 -5.48 -34.52
CA GLU A 144 10.21 -6.29 -34.83
C GLU A 144 8.93 -5.64 -34.31
N GLU A 145 7.86 -5.71 -35.09
CA GLU A 145 6.56 -5.13 -34.75
C GLU A 145 5.99 -5.68 -33.43
N GLU A 146 6.03 -7.00 -33.29
CA GLU A 146 5.68 -7.71 -32.07
C GLU A 146 6.47 -7.25 -30.84
N GLY A 147 7.77 -6.97 -31.02
CA GLY A 147 8.62 -6.47 -29.95
C GLY A 147 8.29 -5.03 -29.56
N ARG A 148 7.89 -4.17 -30.51
CA ARG A 148 7.41 -2.81 -30.23
C ARG A 148 6.12 -2.81 -29.42
N VAL A 149 5.14 -3.65 -29.75
CA VAL A 149 3.89 -3.79 -28.97
C VAL A 149 4.18 -4.25 -27.53
N ARG A 150 5.10 -5.22 -27.36
CA ARG A 150 5.55 -5.65 -26.02
C ARG A 150 6.28 -4.53 -25.26
N ALA A 151 7.11 -3.74 -25.94
CA ALA A 151 7.82 -2.61 -25.33
C ALA A 151 6.83 -1.53 -24.81
N MET A 152 5.79 -1.20 -25.57
CA MET A 152 4.74 -0.26 -25.13
C MET A 152 4.04 -0.73 -23.85
N ARG A 153 3.65 -2.01 -23.80
CA ARG A 153 3.03 -2.62 -22.59
C ARG A 153 3.99 -2.65 -21.40
N ALA A 154 5.26 -2.97 -21.65
CA ALA A 154 6.29 -2.94 -20.61
C ALA A 154 6.51 -1.51 -20.06
N ALA A 155 6.54 -0.50 -20.93
CA ALA A 155 6.65 0.90 -20.55
C ALA A 155 5.46 1.39 -19.71
N ARG A 156 4.22 1.07 -20.13
CA ARG A 156 3.01 1.33 -19.34
C ARG A 156 3.12 0.69 -17.95
N SER A 157 3.53 -0.58 -17.89
CA SER A 157 3.62 -1.31 -16.63
C SER A 157 4.70 -0.79 -15.68
N LEU A 158 5.82 -0.30 -16.22
CA LEU A 158 6.85 0.42 -15.46
C LEU A 158 6.29 1.73 -14.90
N GLY A 159 5.60 2.53 -15.72
CA GLY A 159 4.97 3.78 -15.29
C GLY A 159 3.97 3.58 -14.15
N GLU A 160 3.06 2.61 -14.29
CA GLU A 160 2.05 2.28 -13.27
C GLU A 160 2.72 1.83 -11.96
N ARG A 161 3.79 1.03 -12.07
CA ARG A 161 4.55 0.61 -10.90
C ARG A 161 5.29 1.77 -10.24
N THR A 162 5.81 2.71 -11.02
CA THR A 162 6.49 3.91 -10.50
C THR A 162 5.54 4.76 -9.67
N VAL A 163 4.33 5.01 -10.17
CA VAL A 163 3.30 5.75 -9.41
C VAL A 163 2.99 5.06 -8.09
N THR A 164 2.83 3.73 -8.12
CA THR A 164 2.59 2.95 -6.89
C THR A 164 3.73 3.12 -5.88
N GLU A 165 4.99 3.09 -6.33
CA GLU A 165 6.14 3.28 -5.44
C GLU A 165 6.22 4.69 -4.89
N LEU A 166 5.95 5.72 -5.70
CA LEU A 166 5.90 7.11 -5.23
C LEU A 166 4.80 7.30 -4.18
N ILE A 167 3.60 6.77 -4.38
CA ILE A 167 2.51 6.84 -3.38
C ILE A 167 2.95 6.15 -2.08
N LEU A 168 3.55 4.95 -2.17
CA LEU A 168 4.01 4.22 -0.99
C LEU A 168 5.08 4.99 -0.19
N GLN A 169 5.96 5.74 -0.85
CA GLN A 169 6.95 6.57 -0.13
C GLN A 169 6.32 7.71 0.67
N HIS A 170 5.16 8.21 0.24
CA HIS A 170 4.42 9.26 0.94
C HIS A 170 3.41 8.71 1.97
N GLN A 171 3.20 7.39 2.00
CA GLN A 171 2.27 6.75 2.91
C GLN A 171 2.95 6.39 4.23
N ASN A 172 2.41 6.86 5.35
CA ASN A 172 2.90 6.52 6.69
C ASN A 172 2.45 5.09 7.09
N PRO A 173 3.37 4.12 7.27
CA PRO A 173 2.99 2.75 7.62
C PRO A 173 2.35 2.63 9.00
N GLN A 174 2.78 3.43 9.98
CA GLN A 174 2.28 3.37 11.36
C GLN A 174 0.81 3.81 11.46
N GLN A 175 0.38 4.72 10.58
CA GLN A 175 -1.00 5.25 10.57
C GLN A 175 -1.93 4.55 9.56
N LEU A 176 -1.42 3.58 8.79
CA LEU A 176 -2.14 2.96 7.69
C LEU A 176 -3.47 2.32 8.12
N SER A 177 -3.45 1.51 9.18
CA SER A 177 -4.66 0.84 9.69
C SER A 177 -5.68 1.84 10.24
N ALA A 178 -5.21 2.87 10.96
CA ALA A 178 -6.07 3.92 11.48
C ALA A 178 -6.77 4.70 10.36
N ASN A 179 -6.02 5.06 9.31
CA ASN A 179 -6.55 5.75 8.14
C ASN A 179 -7.55 4.90 7.36
N LEU A 180 -7.28 3.59 7.20
CA LEU A 180 -8.23 2.65 6.60
C LEU A 180 -9.56 2.65 7.35
N TRP A 181 -9.51 2.43 8.67
CA TRP A 181 -10.74 2.33 9.46
C TRP A 181 -11.46 3.66 9.58
N ALA A 182 -10.75 4.80 9.57
CA ALA A 182 -11.37 6.11 9.46
C ALA A 182 -12.12 6.27 8.13
N ALA A 183 -11.53 5.86 7.00
CA ALA A 183 -12.17 5.90 5.68
C ALA A 183 -13.42 5.00 5.58
N VAL A 184 -13.39 3.82 6.22
CA VAL A 184 -14.54 2.91 6.33
C VAL A 184 -15.66 3.56 7.15
N ARG A 185 -15.34 4.10 8.33
CA ARG A 185 -16.32 4.79 9.20
C ARG A 185 -16.93 6.04 8.57
N ALA A 186 -16.14 6.81 7.82
CA ALA A 186 -16.61 8.00 7.11
C ALA A 186 -17.71 7.68 6.07
N ARG A 187 -17.80 6.42 5.61
CA ARG A 187 -18.86 5.93 4.71
C ARG A 187 -20.03 5.26 5.44
N GLY A 188 -20.14 5.44 6.77
CA GLY A 188 -21.15 4.81 7.61
C GLY A 188 -21.02 3.28 7.69
N CYS A 189 -19.83 2.76 7.41
CA CYS A 189 -19.52 1.34 7.42
C CYS A 189 -18.63 0.99 8.62
N GLN A 190 -18.58 -0.29 8.98
CA GLN A 190 -17.74 -0.76 10.07
C GLN A 190 -17.25 -2.18 9.83
N PHE A 191 -16.00 -2.44 10.22
CA PHE A 191 -15.44 -3.77 10.34
C PHE A 191 -15.24 -4.06 11.83
N LEU A 192 -15.75 -5.19 12.30
CA LEU A 192 -15.83 -5.51 13.73
C LEU A 192 -14.62 -6.31 14.25
N GLY A 193 -13.65 -6.60 13.39
CA GLY A 193 -12.57 -7.55 13.65
C GLY A 193 -12.88 -8.94 13.07
N PRO A 194 -11.86 -9.78 12.80
CA PRO A 194 -12.00 -11.00 12.01
C PRO A 194 -13.12 -11.95 12.51
N ALA A 195 -13.08 -12.34 13.78
CA ALA A 195 -14.02 -13.32 14.34
C ALA A 195 -15.46 -12.79 14.42
N MET A 196 -15.64 -11.55 14.90
CA MET A 196 -16.97 -10.96 15.05
C MET A 196 -17.61 -10.65 13.69
N GLN A 197 -16.81 -10.23 12.71
CA GLN A 197 -17.29 -9.95 11.36
C GLN A 197 -17.74 -11.23 10.66
N GLU A 198 -16.97 -12.31 10.77
CA GLU A 198 -17.34 -13.61 10.21
C GLU A 198 -18.69 -14.09 10.72
N GLU A 199 -18.90 -14.05 12.04
CA GLU A 199 -20.17 -14.48 12.65
C GLU A 199 -21.33 -13.55 12.27
N ALA A 200 -21.10 -12.23 12.21
CA ALA A 200 -22.12 -11.29 11.75
C ALA A 200 -22.57 -11.57 10.30
N LEU A 201 -21.63 -11.88 9.39
CA LEU A 201 -21.96 -12.23 8.00
C LEU A 201 -22.69 -13.57 7.90
N LYS A 202 -22.31 -14.59 8.69
CA LYS A 202 -23.03 -15.87 8.75
C LYS A 202 -24.46 -15.69 9.24
N LEU A 203 -24.70 -14.81 10.22
CA LEU A 203 -26.05 -14.51 10.70
C LEU A 203 -26.88 -13.72 9.68
N VAL A 204 -26.27 -12.81 8.92
CA VAL A 204 -26.95 -12.14 7.80
C VAL A 204 -27.36 -13.15 6.73
N LEU A 205 -26.47 -14.10 6.41
CA LEU A 205 -26.74 -15.16 5.46
C LEU A 205 -27.89 -16.05 5.94
N LEU A 206 -27.84 -16.53 7.19
CA LEU A 206 -28.91 -17.33 7.80
C LEU A 206 -30.29 -16.65 7.72
N ALA A 207 -30.35 -15.32 7.78
CA ALA A 207 -31.60 -14.58 7.72
C ALA A 207 -32.16 -14.39 6.30
N LEU A 208 -31.33 -14.54 5.27
CA LEU A 208 -31.66 -14.11 3.89
C LEU A 208 -31.33 -15.15 2.81
N GLU A 209 -30.70 -16.28 3.14
CA GLU A 209 -30.26 -17.30 2.18
C GLU A 209 -31.43 -18.02 1.48
N ASP A 210 -32.57 -18.13 2.15
CA ASP A 210 -33.82 -18.67 1.60
C ASP A 210 -34.51 -17.68 0.63
N GLY A 211 -33.97 -16.48 0.48
CA GLY A 211 -34.57 -15.41 -0.31
C GLY A 211 -35.60 -14.58 0.45
N SER A 212 -35.66 -14.68 1.78
CA SER A 212 -36.44 -13.80 2.62
C SER A 212 -36.12 -12.32 2.36
N ALA A 213 -37.15 -11.47 2.40
CA ALA A 213 -37.03 -10.03 2.23
C ALA A 213 -37.31 -9.35 3.58
N LEU A 214 -36.28 -8.80 4.21
CA LEU A 214 -36.37 -8.19 5.54
C LEU A 214 -36.10 -6.68 5.47
N SER A 215 -36.77 -5.91 6.33
CA SER A 215 -36.38 -4.52 6.53
C SER A 215 -35.04 -4.42 7.26
N ARG A 216 -34.31 -3.32 7.07
CA ARG A 216 -33.03 -3.08 7.76
C ARG A 216 -33.17 -3.23 9.28
N LYS A 217 -34.24 -2.71 9.87
CA LYS A 217 -34.49 -2.77 11.32
C LYS A 217 -34.64 -4.23 11.79
N VAL A 218 -35.41 -5.03 11.07
CA VAL A 218 -35.64 -6.45 11.41
C VAL A 218 -34.35 -7.26 11.29
N LEU A 219 -33.62 -7.10 10.17
CA LEU A 219 -32.35 -7.78 9.96
C LEU A 219 -31.31 -7.45 11.05
N VAL A 220 -31.14 -6.16 11.37
CA VAL A 220 -30.21 -5.73 12.43
C VAL A 220 -30.58 -6.32 13.78
N LEU A 221 -31.86 -6.34 14.14
CA LEU A 221 -32.31 -6.95 15.40
C LEU A 221 -32.05 -8.45 15.43
N PHE A 222 -32.33 -9.16 14.34
CA PHE A 222 -32.08 -10.59 14.22
C PHE A 222 -30.60 -10.94 14.49
N VAL A 223 -29.68 -10.18 13.89
CA VAL A 223 -28.23 -10.39 14.02
C VAL A 223 -27.76 -10.03 15.44
N VAL A 224 -28.15 -8.86 15.98
CA VAL A 224 -27.71 -8.42 17.32
C VAL A 224 -28.12 -9.43 18.40
N GLN A 225 -29.38 -9.88 18.40
CA GLN A 225 -29.89 -10.83 19.40
C GLN A 225 -29.13 -12.15 19.45
N ARG A 226 -28.55 -12.57 18.32
CA ARG A 226 -27.79 -13.82 18.19
C ARG A 226 -26.28 -13.62 18.38
N LEU A 227 -25.76 -12.42 18.13
CA LEU A 227 -24.34 -12.11 18.22
C LEU A 227 -23.93 -11.62 19.62
N GLU A 228 -24.77 -10.84 20.29
CA GLU A 228 -24.51 -10.23 21.61
C GLU A 228 -24.10 -11.24 22.70
N PRO A 229 -24.69 -12.45 22.79
CA PRO A 229 -24.27 -13.43 23.81
C PRO A 229 -22.81 -13.88 23.69
N ARG A 230 -22.24 -13.87 22.48
CA ARG A 230 -20.83 -14.23 22.21
C ARG A 230 -19.92 -13.00 22.14
N PHE A 231 -20.46 -11.85 21.75
CA PHE A 231 -19.74 -10.60 21.58
C PHE A 231 -20.53 -9.44 22.21
N PRO A 232 -20.36 -9.17 23.52
CA PRO A 232 -21.14 -8.16 24.25
C PRO A 232 -21.02 -6.73 23.71
N GLN A 233 -19.97 -6.44 22.94
CA GLN A 233 -19.79 -5.17 22.24
C GLN A 233 -20.72 -4.99 21.01
N ALA A 234 -21.48 -6.02 20.62
CA ALA A 234 -22.42 -5.95 19.52
C ALA A 234 -23.57 -4.99 19.84
N SER A 235 -23.75 -3.99 18.98
CA SER A 235 -24.85 -3.03 19.10
C SER A 235 -25.62 -2.87 17.80
N LYS A 236 -26.87 -2.43 17.89
CA LYS A 236 -27.73 -2.10 16.73
C LYS A 236 -27.01 -1.16 15.75
N THR A 237 -26.27 -0.19 16.26
CA THR A 237 -25.49 0.76 15.46
C THR A 237 -24.35 0.06 14.72
N SER A 238 -23.53 -0.71 15.44
CA SER A 238 -22.37 -1.40 14.83
C SER A 238 -22.78 -2.41 13.76
N ILE A 239 -23.84 -3.20 13.99
CA ILE A 239 -24.38 -4.15 13.01
C ILE A 239 -25.08 -3.41 11.87
N GLY A 240 -25.75 -2.30 12.16
CA GLY A 240 -26.30 -1.40 11.16
C GLY A 240 -25.24 -0.91 10.17
N HIS A 241 -24.01 -0.64 10.63
CA HIS A 241 -22.88 -0.27 9.78
C HIS A 241 -22.29 -1.45 8.98
N VAL A 242 -22.32 -2.68 9.52
CA VAL A 242 -21.97 -3.89 8.73
C VAL A 242 -22.97 -4.10 7.60
N VAL A 243 -24.27 -3.99 7.87
CA VAL A 243 -25.32 -4.08 6.83
C VAL A 243 -25.16 -2.92 5.82
N GLN A 244 -24.73 -1.74 6.26
CA GLN A 244 -24.43 -0.62 5.36
C GLN A 244 -23.30 -0.97 4.38
N LEU A 245 -22.27 -1.67 4.85
CA LEU A 245 -21.14 -2.10 4.02
C LEU A 245 -21.61 -3.05 2.91
N LEU A 246 -22.42 -4.05 3.25
CA LEU A 246 -23.03 -4.97 2.28
C LEU A 246 -23.98 -4.27 1.31
N TYR A 247 -24.69 -3.24 1.76
CA TYR A 247 -25.51 -2.41 0.89
C TYR A 247 -24.66 -1.64 -0.12
N ARG A 248 -23.54 -1.05 0.31
CA ARG A 248 -22.61 -0.35 -0.60
C ARG A 248 -21.96 -1.32 -1.60
N ALA A 249 -21.65 -2.53 -1.15
CA ALA A 249 -21.18 -3.64 -1.96
C ALA A 249 -22.25 -4.19 -2.93
N SER A 250 -23.44 -3.56 -2.97
CA SER A 250 -24.52 -3.96 -3.88
C SER A 250 -24.97 -5.41 -3.70
N CYS A 251 -24.87 -5.96 -2.49
CA CYS A 251 -25.28 -7.34 -2.18
C CYS A 251 -26.80 -7.54 -2.18
N PHE A 252 -27.57 -6.45 -2.00
CA PHE A 252 -29.01 -6.53 -1.82
C PHE A 252 -29.79 -6.08 -3.06
N LYS A 253 -30.88 -6.80 -3.35
CA LYS A 253 -32.01 -6.30 -4.13
C LYS A 253 -32.95 -5.56 -3.17
N VAL A 254 -33.18 -4.27 -3.42
CA VAL A 254 -33.98 -3.43 -2.53
C VAL A 254 -35.33 -3.11 -3.17
N THR A 255 -36.40 -3.51 -2.49
CA THR A 255 -37.78 -3.27 -2.92
C THR A 255 -38.36 -2.15 -2.07
N LYS A 256 -38.68 -1.03 -2.72
CA LYS A 256 -39.39 0.09 -2.09
C LYS A 256 -40.87 -0.27 -1.94
N ARG A 257 -41.47 0.14 -0.83
CA ARG A 257 -42.90 -0.01 -0.54
C ARG A 257 -43.45 1.36 -0.17
N ASP A 258 -44.61 1.71 -0.68
CA ASP A 258 -45.25 2.99 -0.38
C ASP A 258 -45.68 2.99 1.10
N GLU A 259 -45.38 4.10 1.80
CA GLU A 259 -45.66 4.32 3.23
C GLU A 259 -44.96 3.37 4.23
N ASP A 260 -44.11 2.46 3.74
CA ASP A 260 -43.53 1.37 4.54
C ASP A 260 -41.99 1.29 4.42
N SER A 261 -41.33 0.63 5.38
CA SER A 261 -39.86 0.43 5.30
C SER A 261 -39.47 -0.43 4.09
N SER A 262 -38.44 -0.02 3.35
CA SER A 262 -37.89 -0.80 2.24
C SER A 262 -37.41 -2.17 2.69
N LEU A 263 -37.65 -3.18 1.85
CA LEU A 263 -37.22 -4.55 2.09
C LEU A 263 -35.92 -4.82 1.33
N MET A 264 -35.06 -5.60 1.97
CA MET A 264 -33.75 -5.99 1.46
C MET A 264 -33.73 -7.51 1.32
N GLN A 265 -33.44 -7.99 0.13
CA GLN A 265 -33.28 -9.41 -0.19
C GLN A 265 -31.85 -9.62 -0.69
N LEU A 266 -31.20 -10.70 -0.27
CA LEU A 266 -29.87 -11.04 -0.76
C LEU A 266 -29.96 -11.55 -2.20
N LYS A 267 -29.13 -10.99 -3.10
CA LYS A 267 -29.04 -11.49 -4.49
C LYS A 267 -28.57 -12.94 -4.50
N GLU A 268 -29.01 -13.70 -5.50
CA GLU A 268 -28.76 -15.14 -5.57
C GLU A 268 -27.27 -15.48 -5.58
N GLU A 269 -26.44 -14.70 -6.30
CA GLU A 269 -24.99 -14.91 -6.34
C GLU A 269 -24.29 -14.77 -4.98
N PHE A 270 -24.91 -14.10 -4.00
CA PHE A 270 -24.33 -13.86 -2.68
C PHE A 270 -24.93 -14.73 -1.56
N ARG A 271 -25.76 -15.72 -1.90
CA ARG A 271 -26.36 -16.66 -0.92
C ARG A 271 -25.42 -17.79 -0.50
N SER A 272 -24.11 -17.55 -0.56
CA SER A 272 -23.09 -18.41 0.04
C SER A 272 -22.12 -17.54 0.83
N TYR A 273 -21.57 -18.09 1.91
CA TYR A 273 -20.64 -17.35 2.76
C TYR A 273 -19.42 -16.88 1.96
N GLU A 274 -18.86 -17.73 1.10
CA GLU A 274 -17.68 -17.40 0.29
C GLU A 274 -17.93 -16.24 -0.67
N ALA A 275 -19.07 -16.22 -1.36
CA ALA A 275 -19.39 -15.15 -2.29
C ALA A 275 -19.69 -13.83 -1.54
N LEU A 276 -20.49 -13.89 -0.47
CA LEU A 276 -20.81 -12.72 0.35
C LEU A 276 -19.56 -12.12 0.99
N ARG A 277 -18.67 -12.97 1.53
CA ARG A 277 -17.42 -12.56 2.16
C ARG A 277 -16.46 -11.93 1.16
N ARG A 278 -16.34 -12.52 -0.02
CA ARG A 278 -15.53 -11.95 -1.11
C ARG A 278 -16.01 -10.55 -1.51
N GLU A 279 -17.32 -10.36 -1.65
CA GLU A 279 -17.90 -9.07 -2.03
C GLU A 279 -17.75 -8.03 -0.91
N HIS A 280 -17.94 -8.44 0.35
CA HIS A 280 -17.64 -7.64 1.52
C HIS A 280 -16.18 -7.14 1.54
N ASP A 281 -15.22 -8.06 1.34
CA ASP A 281 -13.80 -7.72 1.37
C ASP A 281 -13.42 -6.84 0.18
N ALA A 282 -13.95 -7.11 -1.01
CA ALA A 282 -13.78 -6.28 -2.20
C ALA A 282 -14.26 -4.84 -1.95
N GLN A 283 -15.39 -4.66 -1.26
CA GLN A 283 -15.88 -3.33 -0.91
C GLN A 283 -14.95 -2.59 0.06
N ILE A 284 -14.32 -3.26 1.03
CA ILE A 284 -13.34 -2.63 1.92
C ILE A 284 -12.08 -2.23 1.13
N VAL A 285 -11.60 -3.10 0.24
CA VAL A 285 -10.46 -2.79 -0.65
C VAL A 285 -10.78 -1.59 -1.53
N HIS A 286 -11.98 -1.52 -2.10
CA HIS A 286 -12.44 -0.39 -2.90
C HIS A 286 -12.44 0.92 -2.10
N ILE A 287 -12.92 0.89 -0.85
CA ILE A 287 -12.90 2.05 0.05
C ILE A 287 -11.46 2.53 0.32
N ALA A 288 -10.53 1.60 0.50
CA ALA A 288 -9.11 1.93 0.69
C ALA A 288 -8.50 2.57 -0.56
N MET A 289 -8.81 2.04 -1.74
CA MET A 289 -8.36 2.59 -3.03
C MET A 289 -8.87 4.02 -3.23
N GLU A 290 -10.17 4.27 -3.00
CA GLU A 290 -10.75 5.64 -3.05
C GLU A 290 -10.13 6.59 -2.03
N ALA A 291 -9.66 6.08 -0.89
CA ALA A 291 -8.96 6.86 0.12
C ALA A 291 -7.46 7.09 -0.22
N GLY A 292 -6.99 6.58 -1.37
CA GLY A 292 -5.59 6.68 -1.79
C GLY A 292 -4.64 5.78 -0.99
N LEU A 293 -5.16 4.74 -0.32
CA LEU A 293 -4.36 3.82 0.49
C LEU A 293 -3.92 2.63 -0.36
N ARG A 294 -2.62 2.32 -0.35
CA ARG A 294 -2.03 1.12 -0.96
C ARG A 294 -1.63 0.15 0.13
N ILE A 295 -2.28 -1.02 0.16
CA ILE A 295 -2.12 -2.05 1.19
C ILE A 295 -1.78 -3.38 0.50
N SER A 296 -0.76 -4.09 0.99
CA SER A 296 -0.33 -5.36 0.38
C SER A 296 -1.33 -6.50 0.67
N PRO A 297 -1.36 -7.56 -0.15
CA PRO A 297 -2.21 -8.73 0.11
C PRO A 297 -1.94 -9.38 1.47
N GLU A 298 -0.69 -9.39 1.95
CA GLU A 298 -0.33 -9.88 3.29
C GLU A 298 -0.92 -9.01 4.39
N GLN A 299 -0.83 -7.68 4.24
CA GLN A 299 -1.40 -6.74 5.18
C GLN A 299 -2.93 -6.85 5.21
N TRP A 300 -3.57 -7.03 4.05
CA TRP A 300 -5.01 -7.27 3.96
C TRP A 300 -5.44 -8.56 4.66
N SER A 301 -4.71 -9.66 4.44
CA SER A 301 -4.95 -10.93 5.14
C SER A 301 -4.88 -10.73 6.65
N SER A 302 -3.86 -10.02 7.13
CA SER A 302 -3.71 -9.71 8.56
C SER A 302 -4.85 -8.83 9.09
N LEU A 303 -5.24 -7.78 8.35
CA LEU A 303 -6.29 -6.84 8.76
C LEU A 303 -7.69 -7.45 8.81
N LEU A 304 -8.05 -8.28 7.82
CA LEU A 304 -9.41 -8.81 7.66
C LEU A 304 -9.59 -10.21 8.26
N TYR A 305 -8.53 -10.99 8.37
CA TYR A 305 -8.58 -12.38 8.82
C TYR A 305 -7.72 -12.65 10.06
N GLY A 306 -6.76 -11.78 10.38
CA GLY A 306 -5.83 -12.01 11.49
C GLY A 306 -4.77 -13.07 11.20
N ASP A 307 -4.60 -13.46 9.93
CA ASP A 307 -3.66 -14.48 9.48
C ASP A 307 -2.97 -14.10 8.16
N LEU A 308 -2.11 -14.98 7.65
CA LEU A 308 -1.46 -14.84 6.33
C LEU A 308 -1.98 -15.86 5.30
N ALA A 309 -2.96 -16.69 5.67
CA ALA A 309 -3.49 -17.76 4.82
C ALA A 309 -4.32 -17.20 3.65
N HIS A 310 -4.97 -16.05 3.85
CA HIS A 310 -5.85 -15.42 2.87
C HIS A 310 -5.12 -14.50 1.89
N LYS A 311 -3.78 -14.50 1.87
CA LYS A 311 -2.97 -13.68 0.94
C LYS A 311 -3.38 -13.84 -0.53
N SER A 312 -3.53 -15.07 -1.01
CA SER A 312 -3.89 -15.36 -2.41
C SER A 312 -5.33 -14.92 -2.73
N HIS A 313 -6.24 -15.06 -1.77
CA HIS A 313 -7.61 -14.56 -1.88
C HIS A 313 -7.63 -13.04 -2.04
N MET A 314 -6.90 -12.30 -1.18
CA MET A 314 -6.80 -10.85 -1.26
C MET A 314 -6.11 -10.38 -2.54
N GLN A 315 -5.06 -11.07 -2.99
CA GLN A 315 -4.43 -10.79 -4.28
C GLN A 315 -5.44 -10.91 -5.42
N SER A 316 -6.24 -11.99 -5.44
CA SER A 316 -7.28 -12.19 -6.44
C SER A 316 -8.35 -11.08 -6.44
N ILE A 317 -8.72 -10.55 -5.28
CA ILE A 317 -9.63 -9.40 -5.18
C ILE A 317 -9.00 -8.14 -5.77
N ILE A 318 -7.76 -7.83 -5.38
CA ILE A 318 -7.04 -6.65 -5.87
C ILE A 318 -6.90 -6.69 -7.39
N ASP A 319 -6.52 -7.85 -7.94
CA ASP A 319 -6.35 -8.02 -9.38
C ASP A 319 -7.68 -7.85 -10.14
N LYS A 320 -8.80 -8.33 -9.59
CA LYS A 320 -10.14 -8.13 -10.18
C LYS A 320 -10.62 -6.68 -10.14
N LEU A 321 -10.16 -5.90 -9.17
CA LEU A 321 -10.49 -4.47 -9.05
C LEU A 321 -9.62 -3.58 -9.94
N GLN A 322 -8.57 -4.12 -10.56
CA GLN A 322 -7.79 -3.38 -11.55
C GLN A 322 -8.55 -3.31 -12.87
N SER A 323 -8.67 -2.10 -13.40
CA SER A 323 -9.20 -1.83 -14.74
C SER A 323 -8.14 -1.07 -15.55
N PRO A 324 -8.22 -1.00 -16.89
CA PRO A 324 -7.28 -0.20 -17.69
C PRO A 324 -7.16 1.27 -17.24
N GLU A 325 -8.23 1.82 -16.65
CA GLU A 325 -8.28 3.18 -16.10
C GLU A 325 -7.60 3.31 -14.72
N SER A 326 -7.19 2.20 -14.07
CA SER A 326 -6.53 2.20 -12.76
C SER A 326 -5.28 3.06 -12.73
N PHE A 327 -4.52 3.04 -13.84
CA PHE A 327 -3.28 3.78 -13.95
C PHE A 327 -3.56 5.28 -13.97
N ALA A 328 -4.47 5.76 -14.83
CA ALA A 328 -4.85 7.18 -14.88
C ALA A 328 -5.40 7.67 -13.52
N LYS A 329 -6.23 6.87 -12.84
CA LYS A 329 -6.71 7.17 -11.49
C LYS A 329 -5.56 7.28 -10.48
N SER A 330 -4.60 6.36 -10.55
CA SER A 330 -3.41 6.39 -9.68
C SER A 330 -2.54 7.64 -9.90
N VAL A 331 -2.47 8.15 -11.13
CA VAL A 331 -1.76 9.42 -11.43
C VAL A 331 -2.46 10.61 -10.76
N GLN A 332 -3.80 10.64 -10.80
CA GLN A 332 -4.60 11.65 -10.09
C GLN A 332 -4.41 11.54 -8.56
N GLU A 333 -4.41 10.32 -8.01
CA GLU A 333 -4.15 10.09 -6.59
C GLU A 333 -2.76 10.59 -6.18
N LEU A 334 -1.72 10.30 -6.98
CA LEU A 334 -0.37 10.83 -6.74
C LEU A 334 -0.38 12.36 -6.74
N THR A 335 -1.11 13.00 -7.67
CA THR A 335 -1.22 14.47 -7.70
C THR A 335 -1.83 15.02 -6.41
N ILE A 336 -2.87 14.36 -5.87
CA ILE A 336 -3.49 14.75 -4.59
C ILE A 336 -2.51 14.57 -3.43
N VAL A 337 -1.73 13.49 -3.42
CA VAL A 337 -0.71 13.23 -2.40
C VAL A 337 0.37 14.30 -2.42
N LEU A 338 0.89 14.64 -3.62
CA LEU A 338 1.92 15.67 -3.79
C LEU A 338 1.45 17.06 -3.35
N GLN A 339 0.18 17.40 -3.64
CA GLN A 339 -0.42 18.66 -3.17
C GLN A 339 -0.47 18.74 -1.64
N ARG A 340 -0.77 17.61 -0.96
CA ARG A 340 -0.82 17.56 0.51
C ARG A 340 0.56 17.68 1.15
N THR A 341 1.60 17.19 0.49
CA THR A 341 2.98 17.19 1.03
C THR A 341 3.82 18.37 0.54
N GLY A 342 3.29 19.23 -0.33
CA GLY A 342 3.99 20.40 -0.88
C GLY A 342 5.02 20.11 -1.96
N ASP A 343 5.09 18.87 -2.46
CA ASP A 343 5.99 18.40 -3.54
C ASP A 343 7.44 18.94 -3.52
N PRO A 344 8.23 18.67 -2.46
CA PRO A 344 9.58 19.22 -2.33
C PRO A 344 10.57 18.74 -3.40
N ALA A 345 10.26 17.65 -4.09
CA ALA A 345 11.07 17.06 -5.16
C ALA A 345 10.59 17.43 -6.57
N ASN A 346 9.55 18.28 -6.68
CA ASN A 346 8.92 18.67 -7.95
C ASN A 346 8.55 17.46 -8.82
N LEU A 347 7.98 16.42 -8.21
CA LEU A 347 7.53 15.19 -8.88
C LEU A 347 6.37 15.45 -9.84
N ASN A 348 5.63 16.56 -9.66
CA ASN A 348 4.57 16.95 -10.58
C ASN A 348 5.08 17.16 -12.03
N ARG A 349 6.39 17.42 -12.23
CA ARG A 349 7.02 17.44 -13.57
C ARG A 349 6.89 16.12 -14.35
N LEU A 350 6.69 15.00 -13.64
CA LEU A 350 6.53 13.67 -14.24
C LEU A 350 5.12 13.46 -14.80
N ARG A 351 4.15 14.28 -14.42
CA ARG A 351 2.73 14.09 -14.75
C ARG A 351 2.44 13.93 -16.25
N PRO A 352 2.94 14.78 -17.18
CA PRO A 352 2.66 14.61 -18.61
C PRO A 352 3.17 13.27 -19.17
N HIS A 353 4.32 12.81 -18.66
CA HIS A 353 4.91 11.53 -19.03
C HIS A 353 4.08 10.36 -18.50
N LEU A 354 3.58 10.46 -17.26
CA LEU A 354 2.70 9.47 -16.66
C LEU A 354 1.34 9.39 -17.37
N GLU A 355 0.74 10.52 -17.75
CA GLU A 355 -0.50 10.58 -18.52
C GLU A 355 -0.30 9.96 -19.91
N LEU A 356 0.82 10.23 -20.58
CA LEU A 356 1.15 9.59 -21.86
C LEU A 356 1.26 8.07 -21.73
N LEU A 357 1.95 7.58 -20.69
CA LEU A 357 2.06 6.13 -20.44
C LEU A 357 0.72 5.50 -20.06
N ALA A 358 -0.15 6.21 -19.34
CA ALA A 358 -1.47 5.72 -18.94
C ALA A 358 -2.43 5.56 -20.12
N ASN A 359 -2.25 6.35 -21.19
CA ASN A 359 -3.04 6.27 -22.42
C ASN A 359 -2.62 5.14 -23.37
N ILE A 360 -1.56 4.39 -23.06
CA ILE A 360 -1.17 3.21 -23.84
C ILE A 360 -2.19 2.09 -23.64
N ASP A 361 -2.69 1.53 -24.74
CA ASP A 361 -3.58 0.38 -24.71
C ASP A 361 -2.85 -0.86 -24.14
N PRO A 362 -3.31 -1.45 -23.01
CA PRO A 362 -2.69 -2.64 -22.45
C PRO A 362 -3.03 -3.95 -23.19
N ASN A 363 -4.00 -3.93 -24.12
CA ASN A 363 -4.47 -5.11 -24.83
C ASN A 363 -3.32 -5.77 -25.65
N PRO A 364 -3.11 -7.09 -25.55
CA PRO A 364 -2.17 -7.80 -26.42
C PRO A 364 -2.40 -7.61 -27.93
N ASP A 365 -3.65 -7.41 -28.34
CA ASP A 365 -4.05 -7.24 -29.74
C ASP A 365 -4.13 -5.76 -30.16
N ALA A 366 -3.55 -4.86 -29.36
CA ALA A 366 -3.49 -3.44 -29.70
C ALA A 366 -2.72 -3.21 -31.00
N VAL A 367 -3.11 -2.16 -31.73
CA VAL A 367 -2.44 -1.76 -32.97
C VAL A 367 -0.97 -1.42 -32.67
N SER A 368 -0.09 -1.86 -33.55
CA SER A 368 1.33 -1.61 -33.45
C SER A 368 1.66 -0.12 -33.43
N PRO A 369 2.55 0.33 -32.52
CA PRO A 369 2.85 1.74 -32.39
C PRO A 369 3.62 2.25 -33.61
N THR A 370 3.39 3.52 -33.95
CA THR A 370 4.29 4.24 -34.86
C THR A 370 5.66 4.42 -34.20
N TRP A 371 6.69 4.68 -35.01
CA TRP A 371 8.03 4.95 -34.50
C TRP A 371 8.08 6.16 -33.55
N GLU A 372 7.31 7.21 -33.83
CA GLU A 372 7.17 8.38 -32.97
C GLU A 372 6.50 8.04 -31.64
N GLN A 373 5.42 7.24 -31.67
CA GLN A 373 4.75 6.78 -30.44
C GLN A 373 5.68 5.94 -29.57
N LEU A 374 6.49 5.07 -30.19
CA LEU A 374 7.49 4.27 -29.49
C LEU A 374 8.55 5.16 -28.83
N GLU A 375 9.13 6.12 -29.58
CA GLU A 375 10.10 7.07 -29.03
C GLU A 375 9.52 7.80 -27.81
N ASN A 376 8.35 8.42 -27.98
CA ASN A 376 7.69 9.19 -26.93
C ASN A 376 7.44 8.35 -25.67
N ALA A 377 7.00 7.09 -25.83
CA ALA A 377 6.80 6.18 -24.71
C ALA A 377 8.12 5.79 -24.03
N MET A 378 9.19 5.52 -24.79
CA MET A 378 10.50 5.17 -24.23
C MET A 378 11.14 6.34 -23.48
N VAL A 379 11.01 7.56 -24.01
CA VAL A 379 11.46 8.79 -23.34
C VAL A 379 10.65 9.01 -22.06
N ALA A 380 9.32 8.86 -22.13
CA ALA A 380 8.45 9.03 -20.96
C ALA A 380 8.78 8.05 -19.83
N VAL A 381 8.92 6.74 -20.14
CA VAL A 381 9.26 5.75 -19.11
C VAL A 381 10.66 5.97 -18.54
N LYS A 382 11.64 6.38 -19.36
CA LYS A 382 12.98 6.77 -18.88
C LYS A 382 12.90 7.91 -17.89
N THR A 383 12.22 9.01 -18.24
CA THR A 383 12.06 10.19 -17.38
C THR A 383 11.36 9.84 -16.07
N VAL A 384 10.31 9.02 -16.12
CA VAL A 384 9.54 8.61 -14.94
C VAL A 384 10.36 7.72 -14.01
N VAL A 385 11.07 6.72 -14.53
CA VAL A 385 11.91 5.83 -13.72
C VAL A 385 13.11 6.58 -13.14
N HIS A 386 13.74 7.47 -13.91
CA HIS A 386 14.81 8.33 -13.39
C HIS A 386 14.29 9.23 -12.26
N GLY A 387 13.13 9.86 -12.43
CA GLY A 387 12.50 10.67 -11.38
C GLY A 387 12.20 9.90 -10.10
N LEU A 388 11.81 8.62 -10.22
CA LEU A 388 11.66 7.73 -9.06
C LEU A 388 13.00 7.48 -8.35
N VAL A 389 14.05 7.13 -9.10
CA VAL A 389 15.37 6.87 -8.52
C VAL A 389 15.92 8.12 -7.83
N ASP A 390 15.84 9.27 -8.48
CA ASP A 390 16.25 10.57 -7.91
C ASP A 390 15.51 10.85 -6.61
N PHE A 391 14.20 10.60 -6.57
CA PHE A 391 13.39 10.78 -5.38
C PHE A 391 13.80 9.83 -4.26
N ILE A 392 14.00 8.54 -4.58
CA ILE A 392 14.40 7.54 -3.58
C ILE A 392 15.77 7.89 -2.99
N GLN A 393 16.71 8.36 -3.81
CA GLN A 393 18.07 8.66 -3.35
C GLN A 393 18.16 9.95 -2.54
N ASN A 394 17.41 11.00 -2.92
CA ASN A 394 17.58 12.33 -2.36
C ASN A 394 16.50 12.73 -1.34
N TYR A 395 15.31 12.12 -1.40
CA TYR A 395 14.12 12.54 -0.63
C TYR A 395 13.46 11.41 0.16
N SER A 396 13.72 10.14 -0.14
CA SER A 396 13.25 9.06 0.72
C SER A 396 13.94 9.18 2.07
N ARG A 397 13.14 9.28 3.13
CA ARG A 397 13.59 9.26 4.52
C ARG A 397 14.13 7.89 4.93
N LYS A 398 15.08 7.32 4.18
CA LYS A 398 16.06 6.40 4.76
C LYS A 398 17.10 7.26 5.48
N GLY A 399 16.66 7.92 6.53
CA GLY A 399 17.58 8.43 7.53
C GLY A 399 18.43 7.25 8.02
N HIS A 400 19.71 7.55 8.19
CA HIS A 400 20.67 6.83 9.02
C HIS A 400 20.02 6.49 10.39
N GLU A 401 19.20 5.46 10.48
CA GLU A 401 19.20 4.66 11.68
C GLU A 401 20.53 3.91 11.61
N THR A 402 21.44 4.22 12.54
CA THR A 402 22.43 3.23 12.97
C THR A 402 21.74 1.87 13.06
N PRO A 403 22.38 0.75 12.71
CA PRO A 403 21.79 -0.55 12.98
C PRO A 403 21.67 -0.72 14.50
N GLN A 404 20.63 -0.15 15.09
CA GLN A 404 20.06 -0.68 16.30
C GLN A 404 19.66 -2.09 15.93
N PRO A 405 20.13 -3.11 16.67
CA PRO A 405 19.68 -4.46 16.44
C PRO A 405 18.17 -4.41 16.63
N GLN A 406 17.41 -4.51 15.53
CA GLN A 406 15.99 -4.82 15.64
C GLN A 406 15.94 -6.12 16.42
N PRO A 407 15.42 -6.14 17.66
CA PRO A 407 15.16 -7.40 18.28
C PRO A 407 14.08 -8.01 17.39
N ASN A 408 14.45 -9.11 16.73
CA ASN A 408 13.55 -9.96 15.97
C ASN A 408 12.61 -10.64 17.00
N SER A 409 11.82 -9.84 17.72
CA SER A 409 10.95 -10.24 18.79
C SER A 409 9.65 -10.70 18.15
N LYS A 410 9.72 -11.84 17.48
CA LYS A 410 8.57 -12.72 17.39
C LYS A 410 8.24 -13.08 18.84
N TYR A 411 7.11 -12.56 19.32
CA TYR A 411 6.59 -12.64 20.69
C TYR A 411 7.03 -13.89 21.45
N LYS A 412 8.06 -13.76 22.30
CA LYS A 412 8.60 -14.85 23.11
C LYS A 412 7.76 -15.02 24.38
N THR A 413 6.58 -15.64 24.25
CA THR A 413 5.57 -15.74 25.34
C THR A 413 5.82 -16.85 26.36
N SER A 414 6.89 -17.63 26.21
CA SER A 414 7.25 -18.72 27.15
C SER A 414 8.75 -18.98 27.18
N MET A 415 9.28 -19.43 28.33
CA MET A 415 10.71 -19.71 28.53
C MET A 415 11.18 -20.93 27.74
N CYS A 416 12.36 -20.83 27.15
CA CYS A 416 12.99 -21.90 26.37
C CYS A 416 13.38 -23.08 27.26
N ARG A 417 12.79 -24.25 26.98
CA ARG A 417 13.07 -25.48 27.73
C ARG A 417 14.51 -25.98 27.55
N ASP A 418 15.04 -25.89 26.34
CA ASP A 418 16.38 -26.42 26.00
C ASP A 418 17.48 -25.67 26.77
N LEU A 419 17.35 -24.35 26.88
CA LEU A 419 18.26 -23.53 27.68
C LEU A 419 18.24 -23.91 29.16
N ARG A 420 17.04 -24.21 29.70
CA ARG A 420 16.85 -24.54 31.11
C ARG A 420 17.38 -25.92 31.49
N GLN A 421 17.39 -26.86 30.54
CA GLN A 421 17.78 -28.25 30.81
C GLN A 421 19.21 -28.59 30.39
N GLN A 422 19.77 -27.93 29.37
CA GLN A 422 21.07 -28.28 28.78
C GLN A 422 22.14 -27.18 28.90
N GLY A 423 21.82 -26.05 29.55
CA GLY A 423 22.77 -24.94 29.76
C GLY A 423 23.11 -24.14 28.49
N GLY A 424 22.51 -24.48 27.34
CA GLY A 424 22.69 -23.79 26.07
C GLY A 424 21.58 -24.11 25.07
N CYS A 425 21.16 -23.13 24.26
CA CYS A 425 20.14 -23.30 23.24
C CYS A 425 20.77 -23.37 21.84
N PRO A 426 20.57 -24.45 21.05
CA PRO A 426 21.16 -24.59 19.72
C PRO A 426 20.63 -23.56 18.71
N ARG A 427 19.52 -22.88 19.03
CA ARG A 427 18.89 -21.86 18.18
C ARG A 427 19.38 -20.43 18.47
N GLY A 428 20.22 -20.23 19.49
CA GLY A 428 20.85 -18.94 19.80
C GLY A 428 19.84 -17.77 19.90
N THR A 429 20.21 -16.62 19.34
CA THR A 429 19.37 -15.40 19.32
C THR A 429 18.12 -15.52 18.44
N ASN A 430 18.04 -16.54 17.58
CA ASN A 430 16.88 -16.82 16.72
C ASN A 430 15.83 -17.73 17.38
N CYS A 431 16.03 -18.13 18.64
CA CYS A 431 15.05 -18.95 19.34
C CYS A 431 13.74 -18.17 19.58
N THR A 432 12.61 -18.79 19.27
CA THR A 432 11.27 -18.21 19.44
C THR A 432 10.76 -18.26 20.89
N PHE A 433 11.55 -18.81 21.82
CA PHE A 433 11.25 -18.92 23.24
C PHE A 433 12.24 -18.08 24.05
N ALA A 434 11.80 -17.52 25.19
CA ALA A 434 12.58 -16.59 25.99
C ALA A 434 13.78 -17.28 26.66
N HIS A 435 14.96 -16.69 26.53
CA HIS A 435 16.22 -17.19 27.09
C HIS A 435 16.57 -16.52 28.43
N SER A 436 15.86 -15.46 28.81
CA SER A 436 15.96 -14.81 30.12
C SER A 436 14.59 -14.30 30.56
N GLN A 437 14.46 -14.02 31.86
CA GLN A 437 13.25 -13.45 32.43
C GLN A 437 12.93 -12.06 31.84
N GLU A 438 13.96 -11.26 31.54
CA GLU A 438 13.82 -9.97 30.86
C GLU A 438 13.27 -10.10 29.42
N GLU A 439 13.61 -11.18 28.69
CA GLU A 439 13.04 -11.43 27.35
C GLU A 439 11.56 -11.81 27.42
N LEU A 440 11.14 -12.48 28.51
CA LEU A 440 9.75 -12.86 28.76
C LEU A 440 8.92 -11.63 29.17
N GLU A 441 9.46 -10.79 30.06
CA GLU A 441 8.78 -9.62 30.63
C GLU A 441 8.62 -8.48 29.61
N LYS A 442 9.53 -8.34 28.64
CA LYS A 442 9.34 -7.43 27.49
C LYS A 442 8.11 -7.77 26.63
N CYS A 443 7.56 -8.97 26.75
CA CYS A 443 6.30 -9.39 26.10
C CYS A 443 5.09 -9.43 27.04
N ASN A 444 5.23 -9.03 28.31
CA ASN A 444 4.08 -8.87 29.20
C ASN A 444 3.59 -7.41 29.07
N PRO A 445 2.47 -7.13 28.39
CA PRO A 445 2.08 -5.75 28.15
C PRO A 445 1.75 -5.08 29.49
N HIS A 446 2.43 -3.97 29.79
CA HIS A 446 1.92 -2.89 30.65
C HIS A 446 0.66 -2.22 30.04
N GLY A 447 -0.23 -3.00 29.41
CA GLY A 447 -1.47 -2.60 28.76
C GLY A 447 -2.73 -2.99 29.53
N LEU A 448 -2.61 -3.44 30.78
CA LEU A 448 -3.75 -3.80 31.64
C LEU A 448 -4.03 -2.79 32.76
N ASN A 449 -3.19 -1.77 32.98
CA ASN A 449 -3.41 -0.79 34.06
C ASN A 449 -4.06 0.53 33.60
N LEU A 450 -3.89 0.95 32.35
CA LEU A 450 -4.53 2.18 31.85
C LEU A 450 -6.04 2.00 31.55
N TYR A 451 -6.45 0.76 31.24
CA TYR A 451 -7.87 0.43 31.03
C TYR A 451 -8.65 0.40 32.35
N TYR A 452 -8.02 -0.07 33.44
CA TYR A 452 -8.63 -0.07 34.77
C TYR A 452 -8.75 1.35 35.36
N TYR A 453 -7.77 2.23 35.09
CA TYR A 453 -7.79 3.64 35.53
C TYR A 453 -8.78 4.53 34.75
N LEU A 454 -8.98 4.28 33.44
CA LEU A 454 -10.04 4.95 32.70
C LEU A 454 -11.43 4.43 33.09
N LEU A 455 -11.58 3.13 33.38
CA LEU A 455 -12.85 2.54 33.84
C LEU A 455 -13.28 3.06 35.22
N SER A 456 -12.36 3.36 36.13
CA SER A 456 -12.69 3.98 37.42
C SER A 456 -13.21 5.42 37.29
N SER A 457 -12.77 6.16 36.28
CA SER A 457 -13.22 7.54 36.03
C SER A 457 -14.60 7.61 35.37
N VAL A 458 -14.99 6.59 34.60
CA VAL A 458 -16.36 6.48 34.03
C VAL A 458 -17.35 5.91 35.06
N ALA A 459 -16.89 5.02 35.96
CA ALA A 459 -17.70 4.52 37.08
C ALA A 459 -18.10 5.64 38.07
N SER A 460 -17.22 6.62 38.30
CA SER A 460 -17.54 7.79 39.15
C SER A 460 -18.57 8.73 38.54
N MET A 461 -18.69 8.83 37.20
CA MET A 461 -19.78 9.57 36.56
C MET A 461 -21.13 8.81 36.65
N GLY A 462 -21.10 7.49 36.65
CA GLY A 462 -22.27 6.64 36.86
C GLY A 462 -22.82 6.72 38.30
N ALA A 463 -21.95 6.91 39.30
CA ALA A 463 -22.36 7.08 40.69
C ALA A 463 -23.05 8.44 40.94
N ILE A 464 -22.55 9.52 40.33
CA ILE A 464 -23.17 10.86 40.41
C ILE A 464 -24.54 10.89 39.70
N HIS A 465 -24.68 10.15 38.58
CA HIS A 465 -25.95 10.00 37.86
C HIS A 465 -27.01 9.24 38.67
N ASN A 466 -26.61 8.30 39.53
CA ASN A 466 -27.53 7.50 40.35
C ASN A 466 -27.96 8.23 41.64
N GLU A 467 -27.09 9.08 42.20
CA GLU A 467 -27.41 9.89 43.38
C GLU A 467 -28.33 11.08 43.03
N LEU A 468 -28.17 11.66 41.83
CA LEU A 468 -29.09 12.68 41.28
C LEU A 468 -30.44 12.10 40.83
N TYR A 469 -30.54 10.78 40.64
CA TYR A 469 -31.79 10.11 40.26
C TYR A 469 -32.78 9.95 41.43
N LYS A 470 -32.33 10.16 42.68
CA LYS A 470 -33.17 9.97 43.89
C LYS A 470 -33.81 11.23 44.45
N GLN A 471 -33.49 12.43 43.94
CA GLN A 471 -34.07 13.70 44.41
C GLN A 471 -34.94 14.35 43.32
N GLN A 472 -36.19 13.90 43.27
CA GLN A 472 -37.39 14.52 42.68
C GLN A 472 -37.29 15.47 41.45
N GLN A 473 -37.88 15.00 40.34
CA GLN A 473 -39.11 15.55 39.73
C GLN A 473 -39.03 16.84 38.89
N CYS A 474 -38.73 16.74 37.58
CA CYS A 474 -39.34 17.56 36.50
C CYS A 474 -38.96 17.08 35.09
N ASP A 475 -39.68 17.56 34.08
CA ASP A 475 -39.86 17.05 32.72
C ASP A 475 -38.65 16.80 31.80
N ARG A 476 -38.88 15.82 30.90
CA ARG A 476 -38.02 15.35 29.81
C ARG A 476 -37.75 16.41 28.73
N GLU A 477 -36.64 16.18 28.01
CA GLU A 477 -36.31 16.72 26.68
C GLU A 477 -35.88 18.20 26.62
N LYS A 478 -34.55 18.44 26.76
CA LYS A 478 -33.76 19.37 25.89
C LYS A 478 -32.28 19.56 26.26
N ILE A 479 -31.77 19.04 27.38
CA ILE A 479 -30.44 19.45 27.88
C ILE A 479 -29.27 18.49 27.54
N CYS A 480 -29.51 17.21 27.22
CA CYS A 480 -28.41 16.25 27.04
C CYS A 480 -27.62 16.34 25.72
N VAL A 481 -28.04 17.14 24.72
CA VAL A 481 -27.41 17.13 23.38
C VAL A 481 -26.35 18.22 23.20
N SER A 482 -26.32 19.26 24.03
CA SER A 482 -25.39 20.38 23.89
C SER A 482 -24.07 20.22 24.64
N ALA A 483 -24.02 19.45 25.73
CA ALA A 483 -22.81 19.28 26.54
C ALA A 483 -21.79 18.31 25.90
N VAL A 484 -22.24 17.23 25.27
CA VAL A 484 -21.35 16.24 24.63
C VAL A 484 -20.68 16.81 23.37
N LYS A 485 -21.39 17.64 22.61
CA LYS A 485 -20.87 18.27 21.38
C LYS A 485 -19.71 19.26 21.60
N ARG A 486 -19.59 19.83 22.80
CA ARG A 486 -18.57 20.84 23.13
C ARG A 486 -17.25 20.23 23.63
N ALA A 487 -17.29 19.01 24.17
CA ALA A 487 -16.09 18.28 24.58
C ALA A 487 -15.38 17.61 23.38
N GLU A 488 -16.13 17.13 22.39
CA GLU A 488 -15.55 16.53 21.17
C GLU A 488 -14.92 17.57 20.23
N THR A 489 -15.41 18.82 20.23
CA THR A 489 -14.87 19.87 19.36
C THR A 489 -13.53 20.44 19.83
N CYS A 490 -13.24 20.47 21.14
CA CYS A 490 -11.93 20.93 21.65
C CYS A 490 -10.78 19.93 21.40
N PHE A 491 -11.07 18.64 21.25
CA PHE A 491 -10.03 17.62 21.01
C PHE A 491 -9.66 17.46 19.52
N SER A 492 -10.45 18.03 18.60
CA SER A 492 -10.24 17.86 17.16
C SER A 492 -9.50 19.01 16.46
N SER A 493 -9.09 20.07 17.17
CA SER A 493 -8.57 21.31 16.56
C SER A 493 -7.14 21.71 16.96
N GLN A 494 -6.26 20.75 17.29
CA GLN A 494 -4.81 21.00 17.35
C GLN A 494 -4.08 20.23 16.26
N VAL A 495 -4.15 20.75 15.04
CA VAL A 495 -3.12 20.57 14.02
C VAL A 495 -2.55 21.95 13.74
N PHE A 496 -1.25 22.09 13.98
CA PHE A 496 -0.46 23.29 13.71
C PHE A 496 -0.67 23.78 12.27
N SER A 497 -1.00 25.06 12.14
CA SER A 497 -0.75 25.87 10.94
C SER A 497 -0.04 27.16 11.38
N PRO A 498 0.94 27.66 10.60
CA PRO A 498 1.74 28.82 10.99
C PRO A 498 0.90 30.10 10.83
N LEU A 499 0.90 30.95 11.86
CA LEU A 499 0.28 32.27 11.82
C LEU A 499 1.16 33.21 10.98
N GLU A 500 0.61 33.71 9.88
CA GLU A 500 1.03 34.97 9.26
C GLU A 500 0.71 36.14 10.19
N GLU A 501 1.70 36.98 10.48
CA GLU A 501 1.53 38.26 11.19
C GLU A 501 0.97 39.36 10.25
N PRO A 502 0.08 40.24 10.73
CA PRO A 502 -0.18 41.52 10.08
C PRO A 502 0.79 42.60 10.56
N ARG A 503 1.24 43.42 9.59
CA ARG A 503 2.07 44.62 9.74
C ARG A 503 1.38 45.69 10.61
N ASP A 504 2.12 46.34 11.50
CA ASP A 504 2.54 47.76 11.32
C ASP A 504 3.46 48.30 12.44
N ARG A 505 4.55 48.95 11.97
CA ARG A 505 5.47 49.98 12.55
C ARG A 505 5.63 50.14 14.08
N ILE A 506 6.89 50.12 14.56
CA ILE A 506 7.74 51.31 14.87
C ILE A 506 9.17 50.87 15.25
N GLN A 507 10.10 51.79 14.95
CA GLN A 507 11.58 51.91 14.97
C GLN A 507 12.42 51.32 16.13
N GLU A 508 13.68 50.97 15.75
CA GLU A 508 15.00 51.20 16.42
C GLU A 508 15.17 50.81 17.91
N SER A 509 16.28 50.24 18.43
CA SER A 509 17.71 50.27 18.10
C SER A 509 18.48 49.24 18.98
N GLU A 510 19.72 48.98 18.56
CA GLU A 510 20.91 48.61 19.36
C GLU A 510 21.01 47.27 20.12
N GLY A 511 22.12 46.57 19.82
CA GLY A 511 22.46 45.29 20.40
C GLY A 511 23.20 45.35 21.74
N LYS A 512 23.17 44.23 22.47
CA LYS A 512 24.23 43.79 23.40
C LYS A 512 24.08 42.30 23.73
N LYS A 513 25.24 41.64 23.82
CA LYS A 513 25.51 40.22 24.15
C LYS A 513 24.92 39.80 25.50
N MET A 514 24.56 38.52 25.66
CA MET A 514 24.94 37.63 26.80
C MET A 514 24.37 36.21 26.57
N LEU A 515 25.22 35.19 26.35
CA LEU A 515 25.78 34.22 27.31
C LEU A 515 24.85 33.00 27.57
N PHE A 516 25.40 31.82 27.26
CA PHE A 516 24.82 30.49 27.50
C PHE A 516 24.69 30.16 29.00
N ALA A 517 23.57 29.56 29.39
CA ALA A 517 23.46 28.61 30.51
C ALA A 517 22.21 27.70 30.31
N PRO A 518 22.27 26.39 30.62
CA PRO A 518 21.12 25.49 30.49
C PRO A 518 20.34 25.32 31.81
N SER A 519 19.06 24.93 31.70
CA SER A 519 18.11 24.39 32.71
C SER A 519 16.97 25.34 33.13
N PRO A 520 15.77 24.88 33.58
CA PRO A 520 15.24 23.51 33.69
C PRO A 520 13.87 23.32 32.98
N ILE A 521 13.41 22.05 32.92
CA ILE A 521 12.08 21.63 32.46
C ILE A 521 11.01 22.24 33.39
N LEU A 522 10.12 23.07 32.83
CA LEU A 522 8.92 23.56 33.52
C LEU A 522 7.80 22.52 33.39
N TYR A 523 7.36 21.98 34.53
CA TYR A 523 6.06 21.29 34.65
C TYR A 523 4.96 22.36 34.68
N THR A 524 3.98 22.28 33.77
CA THR A 524 2.76 23.10 33.81
C THR A 524 1.64 22.34 34.53
N GLU A 525 1.23 22.83 35.69
CA GLU A 525 0.04 22.40 36.43
C GLU A 525 -1.24 22.87 35.70
N PHE A 526 -2.21 21.97 35.51
CA PHE A 526 -3.54 22.33 35.00
C PHE A 526 -4.57 22.32 36.15
N HIS A 527 -5.01 23.50 36.59
CA HIS A 527 -6.21 23.63 37.41
C HIS A 527 -7.44 23.81 36.51
N ILE A 528 -8.36 22.85 36.50
CA ILE A 528 -9.67 23.00 35.85
C ILE A 528 -10.67 23.50 36.88
N LYS A 529 -11.14 24.74 36.73
CA LYS A 529 -12.22 25.33 37.53
C LYS A 529 -13.49 25.37 36.68
N ILE A 530 -14.50 24.56 37.02
CA ILE A 530 -15.80 24.58 36.33
C ILE A 530 -16.74 25.50 37.12
N ILE A 531 -17.23 26.56 36.47
CA ILE A 531 -18.24 27.47 37.01
C ILE A 531 -19.52 27.23 36.21
N CYS A 532 -20.61 26.83 36.87
CA CYS A 532 -21.94 26.76 36.28
C CYS A 532 -22.78 27.93 36.81
N GLU A 533 -23.26 28.78 35.91
CA GLU A 533 -24.23 29.82 36.22
C GLU A 533 -25.65 29.35 35.86
N THR A 534 -26.55 29.42 36.83
CA THR A 534 -28.00 29.47 36.61
C THR A 534 -28.57 30.65 37.39
N PRO A 535 -29.76 31.17 37.05
CA PRO A 535 -30.28 32.36 37.70
C PRO A 535 -30.54 32.07 39.18
N GLY A 536 -29.66 32.59 40.05
CA GLY A 536 -29.88 32.61 41.49
C GLY A 536 -28.95 31.77 42.38
N ASN A 537 -27.96 31.02 41.88
CA ASN A 537 -26.93 30.40 42.74
C ASN A 537 -25.62 30.05 41.99
N ILE A 538 -24.48 30.23 42.65
CA ILE A 538 -23.13 29.84 42.18
C ILE A 538 -22.65 28.64 43.01
N PHE A 539 -22.25 27.56 42.36
CA PHE A 539 -21.54 26.44 43.00
C PHE A 539 -20.15 26.27 42.41
N SER A 540 -19.14 26.14 43.27
CA SER A 540 -17.77 25.78 42.92
C SER A 540 -17.45 24.38 43.42
N LEU A 541 -17.00 23.49 42.54
CA LEU A 541 -16.47 22.18 42.92
C LEU A 541 -14.96 22.14 42.65
N SER A 542 -14.18 21.78 43.67
CA SER A 542 -12.73 21.58 43.60
C SER A 542 -12.44 20.09 43.63
N ILE A 543 -11.61 19.58 42.70
CA ILE A 543 -11.16 18.18 42.70
C ILE A 543 -9.75 18.13 43.32
N PRO A 544 -9.42 17.21 44.25
CA PRO A 544 -8.09 17.12 44.84
C PRO A 544 -7.04 16.47 43.90
N GLU A 545 -5.78 16.82 44.12
CA GLU A 545 -4.57 16.45 43.36
C GLU A 545 -4.36 14.93 43.19
N ILE A 546 -3.82 14.54 42.04
CA ILE A 546 -3.33 13.18 41.76
C ILE A 546 -1.81 13.28 41.58
N GLU A 547 -1.03 12.80 42.56
CA GLU A 547 0.42 12.61 42.41
C GLU A 547 0.69 11.44 41.45
N LEU A 548 1.43 11.71 40.37
CA LEU A 548 1.99 10.68 39.49
C LEU A 548 3.39 10.33 40.01
N PHE A 549 3.53 9.18 40.67
CA PHE A 549 4.85 8.60 40.96
C PHE A 549 5.42 7.87 39.73
N SER A 550 6.74 7.97 39.61
CA SER A 550 7.67 7.71 38.50
C SER A 550 7.54 6.41 37.72
#